data_AF-C4XTI4-F1
#
_entry.id   AF-C4XTI4-F1
#
_cell.length_a   1.000
_cell.length_b   1.000
_cell.length_c   1.000
_cell.angle_alpha   90.00
_cell.angle_beta   90.00
_cell.angle_gamma   90.00
#
_symmetry.space_group_name_H-M   'P 1'
#
loop_
_entity.id
_entity.type
_entity.pdbx_description
1 polymer ?
#
loop_
_entity_poly.entity_id
_entity_poly.type
_entity_poly.pdbx_seq_one_letter_code
_entity_poly.pdbx_strand_id
1 'polypeptide(L)'
;MAGRPVRAAMSRPRGLALPTDWSMLPREQRLKLWLRSEGLTLTDLARKLGVHKSAPGKWLVSCTERIPDYRKYQLLRLGLPCEFVQQTVH
;
A
#
# COMPACT_ATOMS: atom_id res chain seq x y z
N MET A 1 -42.19 -16.58 -1.47
CA MET A 1 -40.97 -16.56 -0.63
C MET A 1 -39.82 -16.05 -1.49
N ALA A 2 -39.38 -14.82 -1.28
CA ALA A 2 -38.36 -14.17 -2.11
C ALA A 2 -36.95 -14.46 -1.57
N GLY A 3 -36.22 -15.37 -2.22
CA GLY A 3 -34.81 -15.60 -1.98
C GLY A 3 -33.98 -14.51 -2.65
N ARG A 4 -33.32 -13.65 -1.86
CA ARG A 4 -32.35 -12.67 -2.36
C ARG A 4 -31.10 -13.42 -2.85
N PRO A 5 -30.66 -13.29 -4.11
CA PRO A 5 -29.35 -13.79 -4.49
C PRO A 5 -28.29 -12.91 -3.84
N VAL A 6 -27.48 -13.55 -3.00
CA VAL A 6 -26.32 -12.99 -2.30
C VAL A 6 -25.37 -12.40 -3.34
N ARG A 7 -25.02 -11.12 -3.18
CA ARG A 7 -24.09 -10.39 -4.05
C ARG A 7 -22.80 -11.19 -4.16
N ALA A 8 -22.55 -11.76 -5.35
CA ALA A 8 -21.27 -12.31 -5.71
C ALA A 8 -20.23 -11.20 -5.58
N ALA A 9 -19.44 -11.26 -4.51
CA ALA A 9 -18.22 -10.49 -4.39
C ALA A 9 -17.37 -10.85 -5.60
N MET A 10 -17.20 -9.89 -6.51
CA MET A 10 -16.29 -10.00 -7.64
C MET A 10 -14.90 -10.39 -7.11
N SER A 11 -14.60 -11.69 -7.17
CA SER A 11 -13.23 -12.17 -7.23
C SER A 11 -12.66 -11.61 -8.53
N ARG A 12 -11.93 -10.50 -8.44
CA ARG A 12 -11.20 -9.96 -9.59
C ARG A 12 -9.93 -10.79 -9.74
N PRO A 13 -9.77 -11.59 -10.80
CA PRO A 13 -8.45 -12.09 -11.14
C PRO A 13 -7.70 -10.90 -11.72
N ARG A 14 -6.65 -10.42 -11.06
CA ARG A 14 -5.74 -9.44 -11.67
C ARG A 14 -4.30 -9.82 -11.39
N GLY A 15 -3.94 -11.00 -11.87
CA GLY A 15 -2.61 -11.19 -12.44
C GLY A 15 -2.47 -10.26 -13.65
N LEU A 16 -2.23 -8.97 -13.39
CA LEU A 16 -1.57 -8.11 -14.36
C LEU A 16 -0.11 -8.47 -14.20
N ALA A 17 0.47 -9.11 -15.21
CA ALA A 17 1.91 -9.20 -15.35
C ALA A 17 2.46 -7.77 -15.32
N LEU A 18 2.91 -7.35 -14.14
CA LEU A 18 3.51 -6.04 -13.98
C LEU A 18 4.84 -6.09 -14.72
N PRO A 19 5.20 -5.02 -15.46
CA PRO A 19 6.47 -4.98 -16.18
C PRO A 19 7.61 -5.30 -15.22
N THR A 20 8.46 -6.26 -15.61
CA THR A 20 9.52 -6.85 -14.79
C THR A 20 10.54 -5.82 -14.28
N ASP A 21 10.54 -4.62 -14.86
CA ASP A 21 11.47 -3.55 -14.51
C ASP A 21 10.78 -2.29 -13.97
N TRP A 22 10.82 -2.15 -12.64
CA TRP A 22 10.25 -1.04 -11.88
C TRP A 22 11.27 0.05 -11.56
N SER A 23 12.53 -0.18 -11.96
CA SER A 23 13.70 0.60 -11.55
C SER A 23 13.63 2.03 -12.07
N MET A 24 13.00 2.23 -13.24
CA MET A 24 12.85 3.54 -13.88
C MET A 24 11.67 4.36 -13.35
N LEU A 25 10.76 3.77 -12.58
CA LEU A 25 9.61 4.49 -12.04
C LEU A 25 9.99 5.27 -10.77
N PRO A 26 9.45 6.49 -10.58
CA PRO A 26 9.60 7.20 -9.32
C PRO A 26 8.98 6.38 -8.18
N ARG A 27 9.60 6.45 -6.99
CA ARG A 27 9.22 5.66 -5.81
C ARG A 27 7.73 5.73 -5.49
N GLU A 28 7.13 6.92 -5.63
CA GLU A 28 5.69 7.12 -5.43
C GLU A 28 4.83 6.27 -6.39
N GLN A 29 5.20 6.22 -7.68
CA GLN A 29 4.47 5.43 -8.65
C GLN A 29 4.62 3.93 -8.40
N ARG A 30 5.82 3.46 -8.02
CA ARG A 30 6.03 2.06 -7.62
C ARG A 30 5.16 1.69 -6.43
N LEU A 31 5.11 2.54 -5.41
CA LEU A 31 4.25 2.31 -4.24
C LEU A 31 2.77 2.25 -4.63
N LYS A 32 2.28 3.20 -5.44
CA LYS A 32 0.88 3.21 -5.89
C LYS A 32 0.52 1.96 -6.68
N LEU A 33 1.42 1.48 -7.52
CA LEU A 33 1.23 0.28 -8.31
C LEU A 33 1.31 -0.99 -7.45
N TRP A 34 2.22 -1.06 -6.49
CA TRP A 34 2.27 -2.15 -5.50
C TRP A 34 0.97 -2.21 -4.69
N LEU A 35 0.52 -1.06 -4.18
CA LEU A 35 -0.77 -0.95 -3.49
C LEU A 35 -1.92 -1.45 -4.35
N ARG A 36 -1.92 -1.07 -5.63
CA ARG A 36 -2.93 -1.51 -6.60
C ARG A 36 -2.85 -3.01 -6.88
N SER A 37 -1.66 -3.61 -6.87
CA SER A 37 -1.45 -5.06 -6.98
C SER A 37 -2.06 -5.80 -5.80
N GLU A 38 -1.85 -5.28 -4.58
CA GLU A 38 -2.42 -5.83 -3.34
C GLU A 38 -3.91 -5.49 -3.15
N GLY A 39 -4.51 -4.70 -4.04
CA GLY A 39 -5.87 -4.18 -3.89
C GLY A 39 -6.04 -3.25 -2.68
N LEU A 40 -4.94 -2.67 -2.19
CA LEU A 40 -4.90 -1.74 -1.06
C LEU A 40 -4.83 -0.29 -1.55
N THR A 41 -5.26 0.63 -0.69
CA THR A 41 -5.05 2.07 -0.88
C THR A 41 -4.24 2.65 0.28
N LEU A 42 -3.70 3.87 0.12
CA LEU A 42 -3.06 4.58 1.22
C LEU A 42 -4.02 4.78 2.42
N THR A 43 -5.30 4.96 2.14
CA THR A 43 -6.34 5.06 3.18
C THR A 43 -6.56 3.73 3.89
N ASP A 44 -6.52 2.61 3.17
CA ASP A 44 -6.60 1.27 3.78
C ASP A 44 -5.38 0.96 4.63
N LEU A 45 -4.18 1.33 4.17
CA LEU A 45 -2.98 1.29 5.00
C LEU A 45 -3.15 2.12 6.27
N ALA A 46 -3.67 3.35 6.14
CA ALA A 46 -3.92 4.20 7.30
C ALA A 46 -4.87 3.54 8.30
N ARG A 47 -5.95 2.92 7.81
CA ARG A 47 -6.90 2.16 8.64
C ARG A 47 -6.27 0.95 9.30
N LYS A 48 -5.49 0.15 8.57
CA LYS A 48 -4.82 -1.04 9.13
C LYS A 48 -3.78 -0.68 10.20
N LEU A 49 -3.16 0.49 10.07
CA LEU A 49 -2.25 1.03 11.07
C LEU A 49 -2.99 1.80 12.17
N GLY A 50 -4.26 2.15 12.01
CA GLY A 50 -4.95 3.03 12.95
C GLY A 50 -4.30 4.42 13.04
N VAL A 51 -3.94 4.98 11.88
CA VAL A 51 -3.33 6.33 11.76
C VAL A 51 -4.21 7.24 10.92
N HIS A 52 -3.93 8.53 10.96
CA HIS A 52 -4.64 9.49 10.12
C HIS A 52 -4.39 9.21 8.63
N LYS A 53 -5.40 9.40 7.78
CA LYS A 53 -5.36 9.13 6.31
C LYS A 53 -4.17 9.77 5.58
N SER A 54 -3.68 10.90 6.07
CA SER A 54 -2.55 11.63 5.48
C SER A 54 -1.18 11.10 5.92
N ALA A 55 -1.10 10.35 7.03
CA ALA A 55 0.16 9.86 7.58
C ALA A 55 0.93 8.94 6.61
N PRO A 56 0.34 7.88 6.01
CA PRO A 56 1.07 7.05 5.06
C PRO A 56 1.47 7.81 3.78
N GLY A 57 0.75 8.87 3.41
CA GLY A 57 1.16 9.77 2.33
C GLY A 57 2.42 10.57 2.71
N LYS A 58 2.41 11.22 3.88
CA LYS A 58 3.59 11.95 4.39
C LYS A 58 4.82 11.06 4.53
N TRP A 59 4.61 9.83 4.99
CA TRP A 59 5.63 8.82 5.18
C TRP A 59 6.13 8.26 3.86
N LEU A 60 5.28 7.61 3.08
CA LEU A 60 5.74 6.78 1.96
C LEU A 60 5.84 7.56 0.65
N VAL A 61 5.10 8.67 0.52
CA VAL A 61 5.04 9.48 -0.70
C VAL A 61 5.91 10.73 -0.56
N SER A 62 5.51 11.66 0.33
CA SER A 62 6.19 12.95 0.46
C SER A 62 7.50 12.88 1.23
N CYS A 63 7.72 11.80 1.97
CA CYS A 63 8.88 11.63 2.86
C CYS A 63 9.15 12.81 3.81
N THR A 64 8.10 13.58 4.13
CA THR A 64 8.20 14.81 4.94
C THR A 64 8.31 14.53 6.42
N GLU A 65 7.94 13.31 6.84
CA GLU A 65 7.90 12.92 8.23
C GLU A 65 8.54 11.53 8.38
N ARG A 66 9.41 11.38 9.37
CA ARG A 66 10.10 10.12 9.64
C ARG A 66 9.12 9.08 10.14
N ILE A 67 9.11 7.90 9.52
CA ILE A 67 8.31 6.76 9.99
C ILE A 67 8.89 6.27 11.33
N PRO A 68 8.09 6.20 12.41
CA PRO A 68 8.52 5.60 13.67
C PRO A 68 8.86 4.11 13.49
N ASP A 69 9.89 3.60 14.19
CA ASP A 69 10.37 2.24 13.95
C ASP A 69 9.30 1.15 14.20
N TYR A 70 8.44 1.32 15.21
CA TYR A 70 7.30 0.42 15.42
C TYR A 70 6.30 0.40 14.25
N ARG A 71 6.12 1.53 13.54
CA ARG A 71 5.30 1.61 12.32
C ARG A 71 5.99 0.97 11.14
N LYS A 72 7.32 1.05 11.04
CA LYS A 72 8.10 0.34 10.02
C LYS A 72 7.85 -1.16 10.13
N TYR A 73 7.93 -1.73 11.33
CA TYR A 73 7.64 -3.15 11.55
C TYR A 73 6.20 -3.52 11.16
N GLN A 74 5.22 -2.66 11.48
CA GLN A 74 3.83 -2.91 11.07
C GLN A 74 3.65 -2.86 9.55
N LEU A 75 4.29 -1.91 8.86
CA LEU A 75 4.27 -1.83 7.39
C LEU A 75 4.92 -3.07 6.77
N LEU A 76 6.08 -3.49 7.27
CA LEU A 76 6.74 -4.73 6.82
C LEU A 76 5.86 -5.96 7.06
N ARG A 77 5.17 -6.05 8.21
CA ARG A 77 4.20 -7.11 8.50
C ARG A 77 2.97 -7.09 7.59
N LEU A 78 2.63 -5.94 7.03
CA LEU A 78 1.57 -5.81 6.02
C LEU A 78 2.06 -6.20 4.61
N GLY A 79 3.32 -6.61 4.46
CA GLY A 79 3.92 -7.00 3.20
C GLY A 79 4.56 -5.86 2.43
N LEU A 80 4.62 -4.64 2.99
CA LEU A 80 5.24 -3.51 2.28
C LEU A 80 6.74 -3.80 2.07
N PRO A 81 7.26 -3.61 0.84
CA PRO A 81 8.68 -3.79 0.57
C PRO A 81 9.55 -2.83 1.40
N CYS A 82 10.67 -3.34 1.90
CA CYS A 82 11.58 -2.59 2.76
C CYS A 82 12.12 -1.31 2.09
N GLU A 83 12.27 -1.30 0.77
CA GLU A 83 12.68 -0.12 -0.02
C GLU A 83 11.76 1.10 0.19
N PHE A 84 10.48 0.88 0.53
CA PHE A 84 9.54 1.96 0.80
C PHE A 84 9.53 2.41 2.25
N VAL A 85 10.02 1.56 3.16
CA VAL A 85 9.97 1.78 4.61
C VAL A 85 11.31 2.31 5.13
N GLN A 86 12.41 1.94 4.48
CA GLN A 86 13.75 2.46 4.70
C GLN A 86 13.89 3.83 4.06
N GLN A 87 13.30 4.83 4.69
CA GLN A 87 13.65 6.21 4.39
C GLN A 87 15.01 6.50 5.01
N THR A 88 16.04 6.48 4.17
CA THR A 88 17.32 7.11 4.51
C THR A 88 17.06 8.61 4.59
N VAL A 89 16.83 9.10 5.80
CA VAL A 89 16.84 10.54 6.08
C VAL A 89 18.30 10.95 5.98
N HIS A 90 18.68 11.60 4.88
CA HIS A 90 19.99 12.24 4.76
C HIS A 90 20.05 13.48 5.66
#